data_AF-A0A3D3HPR8-F1
#
_entry.id   AF-A0A3D3HPR8-F1
#
_cell.length_a   1.000
_cell.length_b   1.000
_cell.length_c   1.000
_cell.angle_alpha   90.00
_cell.angle_beta   90.00
_cell.angle_gamma   90.00
#
_symmetry.space_group_name_H-M   'P 1'
#
loop_
_entity.id
_entity.type
_entity.pdbx_description
1 polymer ?
#
loop_
_entity_poly.entity_id
_entity_poly.type
_entity_poly.pdbx_seq_one_letter_code
_entity_poly.pdbx_strand_id
1 'polypeptide(L)' 'MSEAIIVNCPTCKKEVVWEPESAYRPFCCKRCQLIDLGEWAAEEKRIASQSDLSDTEAWSGPEDTSPY' A
#
# COMPACT_ATOMS: atom_id res chain seq x y z
N MET A 1 -17.19 -10.53 24.17
CA MET A 1 -16.51 -9.26 23.89
C MET A 1 -15.65 -9.49 22.68
N SER A 2 -15.85 -8.74 21.60
CA SER A 2 -14.99 -8.81 20.41
C SER A 2 -13.64 -8.19 20.75
N GLU A 3 -12.55 -8.92 20.52
CA GLU A 3 -11.20 -8.42 20.70
C GLU A 3 -10.89 -7.39 19.62
N ALA A 4 -10.31 -6.25 20.01
CA ALA A 4 -9.98 -5.17 19.10
C ALA A 4 -8.68 -5.50 18.34
N ILE A 5 -8.69 -5.40 17.02
CA ILE A 5 -7.49 -5.58 16.20
C ILE A 5 -6.62 -4.34 16.36
N ILE A 6 -5.36 -4.50 16.77
CA ILE A 6 -4.40 -3.42 16.91
C ILE A 6 -3.29 -3.61 15.87
N VAL A 7 -2.93 -2.53 15.17
CA VAL A 7 -1.84 -2.51 14.20
C VAL A 7 -0.82 -1.42 14.55
N ASN A 8 0.40 -1.55 14.08
CA ASN A 8 1.42 -0.52 14.24
C ASN A 8 1.40 0.46 13.08
N CYS A 9 1.41 1.76 13.38
CA CYS A 9 1.58 2.80 12.38
C CYS A 9 2.90 2.58 11.62
N PRO A 10 2.89 2.47 10.27
CA PRO A 10 4.10 2.13 9.52
C PRO A 10 5.18 3.20 9.64
N THR A 11 4.79 4.48 9.78
CA THR A 11 5.68 5.65 9.87
C THR A 11 6.35 5.80 11.23
N CYS A 12 5.60 5.70 12.34
CA CYS A 12 6.11 6.03 13.68
C CYS A 12 5.98 4.89 14.71
N LYS A 13 5.46 3.73 14.29
CA LYS A 13 5.30 2.51 15.10
C LYS A 13 4.35 2.61 16.31
N LYS A 14 3.58 3.70 16.43
CA LYS A 14 2.52 3.80 17.44
C LYS A 14 1.39 2.81 17.14
N GLU A 15 0.85 2.18 18.18
CA GLU A 15 -0.33 1.32 18.10
C GLU A 15 -1.59 2.09 17.66
N VAL A 16 -2.37 1.48 16.78
CA VAL A 16 -3.61 2.02 16.21
C VAL A 16 -4.67 0.93 16.28
N VAL A 17 -5.79 1.24 16.92
CA VAL A 17 -6.95 0.34 16.96
C VAL A 17 -7.65 0.36 15.60
N TRP A 18 -7.95 -0.82 15.07
CA TRP A 18 -8.58 -1.02 13.76
C TRP A 18 -10.11 -0.83 13.83
N GLU A 19 -10.56 0.39 14.11
CA GLU A 19 -11.98 0.73 14.28
C GLU A 19 -12.40 1.92 13.41
N PRO A 20 -13.67 1.99 12.94
CA PRO A 20 -14.22 3.05 12.09
C PRO A 20 -13.75 4.47 12.43
N GLU A 21 -13.67 4.77 13.73
CA GLU A 21 -13.29 6.06 14.31
C GLU A 21 -11.82 6.46 14.05
N SER A 22 -10.93 5.48 13.87
CA SER A 22 -9.54 5.71 13.46
C SER A 22 -9.50 6.11 11.98
N ALA A 23 -9.74 7.39 11.70
CA ALA A 23 -9.95 7.92 10.33
C ALA A 23 -8.76 7.76 9.37
N TYR A 24 -7.55 7.54 9.90
CA TYR A 24 -6.31 7.48 9.12
C TYR A 24 -5.67 6.09 9.10
N ARG A 25 -6.38 5.01 9.49
CA ARG A 25 -5.82 3.65 9.48
C ARG A 25 -5.15 3.32 8.14
N PRO A 26 -3.97 2.68 8.14
CA PRO A 26 -3.22 2.12 9.28
C PRO A 26 -2.36 3.13 10.06
N PHE A 27 -2.43 4.43 9.74
CA PHE A 27 -1.62 5.48 10.37
C PHE A 27 -2.27 6.02 11.64
N CYS A 28 -1.44 6.44 12.61
CA CYS A 28 -1.96 7.01 13.86
C CYS A 28 -2.51 8.44 13.69
N CYS A 29 -2.18 9.14 12.60
CA CYS A 29 -2.67 10.47 12.29
C CYS A 29 -2.41 10.86 10.82
N LYS A 30 -3.05 11.94 10.35
CA LYS A 30 -2.85 12.52 9.02
C LYS A 30 -1.39 12.80 8.68
N ARG A 31 -0.60 13.28 9.66
CA ARG A 31 0.82 13.59 9.45
C ARG A 31 1.61 12.34 9.02
N CYS A 32 1.37 11.20 9.66
CA CYS A 32 2.08 9.96 9.34
C CYS A 32 1.69 9.44 7.95
N GLN A 33 0.41 9.54 7.58
CA GLN A 33 -0.05 9.22 6.23
C GLN A 33 0.65 10.07 5.16
N LEU A 34 0.78 11.37 5.39
CA LEU A 34 1.44 12.29 4.43
C LEU A 34 2.95 12.06 4.34
N ILE A 35 3.60 11.71 5.45
CA ILE A 35 5.04 11.35 5.43
C ILE A 35 5.24 10.10 4.56
N ASP A 36 4.45 9.04 4.79
CA ASP A 36 4.56 7.81 4.01
C ASP A 36 4.35 8.07 2.50
N LEU A 37 3.32 8.84 2.15
CA LEU A 37 3.10 9.29 0.77
C LEU A 37 4.30 10.07 0.20
N GLY A 38 4.92 10.92 1.01
CA GLY A 38 6.13 11.65 0.66
C GLY A 38 7.34 10.75 0.39
N GLU A 39 7.59 9.75 1.25
CA GLU A 39 8.69 8.78 1.09
C GLU A 39 8.53 7.98 -0.22
N TRP A 40 7.29 7.63 -0.61
CA TRP A 40 7.01 7.00 -1.90
C TRP A 40 7.23 7.95 -3.07
N ALA A 41 6.73 9.19 -2.97
CA ALA A 41 6.91 10.19 -4.02
C ALA A 41 8.38 10.57 -4.25
N ALA A 42 9.21 10.47 -3.21
CA ALA A 42 10.65 10.73 -3.25
C ALA A 42 11.50 9.49 -3.61
N GLU A 43 10.88 8.36 -3.99
CA GLU A 43 11.56 7.09 -4.31
C GLU A 43 12.40 6.51 -3.16
N GLU A 44 12.15 6.92 -1.92
CA GLU A 44 12.82 6.40 -0.72
C GLU A 44 12.29 5.01 -0.35
N LYS A 45 11.00 4.75 -0.64
CA LYS A 45 10.40 3.43 -0.62
C LYS A 45 10.51 2.80 -2.00
N ARG A 46 11.24 1.69 -2.09
CA ARG A 46 11.37 0.89 -3.31
C ARG A 46 11.17 -0.59 -3.02
N ILE A 47 10.55 -1.28 -3.96
CA ILE A 47 10.47 -2.73 -3.97
C ILE A 47 11.68 -3.22 -4.77
N ALA A 48 12.54 -4.02 -4.13
CA ALA A 48 13.67 -4.60 -4.83
C ALA A 48 13.14 -5.61 -5.87
N SER A 49 13.58 -5.48 -7.12
CA SER A 49 13.32 -6.50 -8.13
C SER A 49 14.13 -7.75 -7.79
N GLN A 50 13.48 -8.91 -7.75
CA GLN A 50 14.19 -10.18 -7.88
C GLN A 50 14.58 -10.31 -9.34
N SER A 51 15.86 -10.10 -9.64
CA SER A 51 16.42 -10.30 -10.97
C SER A 51 16.35 -11.78 -11.35
N ASP A 52 15.20 -12.26 -11.85
CA ASP A 52 15.08 -13.40 -12.78
C ASP A 52 13.64 -13.63 -13.32
N LEU A 53 12.95 -12.57 -13.73
CA LEU A 53 11.82 -12.74 -14.66
C LEU A 53 12.05 -11.77 -15.80
N SER A 54 12.45 -12.33 -16.95
CA SER A 54 12.47 -11.65 -18.22
C SER A 54 11.17 -10.89 -18.41
N ASP A 55 11.30 -9.65 -18.84
CA ASP A 55 10.23 -8.69 -19.18
C ASP A 55 9.41 -9.20 -20.37
N THR A 56 8.72 -10.33 -20.19
CA THR A 56 7.98 -11.02 -21.24
C THR A 56 6.60 -11.38 -20.71
N GLU A 57 5.65 -10.50 -21.06
CA GLU A 57 4.23 -10.79 -21.27
C GLU A 57 3.38 -11.15 -20.04
N ALA A 58 2.77 -10.15 -19.40
CA ALA A 58 1.59 -10.35 -18.56
C ALA A 58 0.65 -9.13 -18.52
N TRP A 59 0.23 -8.63 -19.68
CA TRP A 59 -1.08 -7.98 -19.79
C TRP A 59 -1.87 -8.67 -20.90
N SER A 60 -2.49 -9.81 -20.57
CA SER A 60 -3.53 -10.42 -21.41
C SER A 60 -4.82 -9.63 -21.27
N GLY A 61 -4.83 -8.40 -21.76
CA GLY A 61 -6.08 -7.70 -22.07
C GLY A 61 -6.78 -8.46 -23.20
N PRO A 62 -8.12 -8.45 -23.28
CA PRO A 62 -8.79 -9.03 -24.43
C PRO A 62 -8.34 -8.28 -25.68
N GLU A 63 -7.67 -8.98 -26.60
CA GLU A 63 -7.46 -8.51 -27.96
C GLU A 63 -8.85 -8.29 -28.57
N ASP A 64 -9.24 -7.03 -28.74
CA ASP A 64 -10.39 -6.67 -29.56
C ASP A 64 -10.06 -7.00 -31.02
N THR A 65 -10.18 -8.27 -31.38
CA THR A 65 -10.33 -8.66 -32.78
C THR A 65 -11.82 -8.56 -33.10
N SER A 66 -12.33 -7.34 -33.27
CA SER A 66 -13.62 -7.14 -33.93
C SER A 66 -13.47 -7.49 -35.41
N PRO A 67 -14.23 -8.46 -35.97
CA PRO A 67 -14.10 -8.87 -37.36
C PRO A 67 -14.97 -8.03 -38.32
N TYR A 68 -15.27 -6.78 -37.98
CA TYR A 68 -15.99 -5.84 -38.84
C TYR A 68 -15.18 -4.56 -39.09
#